data_AF-X1MH50-F1
#
_entry.id   AF-X1MH50-F1
#
_cell.length_a   1.000
_cell.length_b   1.000
_cell.length_c   1.000
_cell.angle_alpha   90.00
_cell.angle_beta   90.00
_cell.angle_gamma   90.00
#
_symmetry.space_group_name_H-M   'P 1'
#
loop_
_entity.id
_entity.type
_entity.pdbx_description
1 polymer ?
#
loop_
_entity_poly.entity_id
_entity_poly.type
_entity_poly.pdbx_seq_one_letter_code
_entity_poly.pdbx_strand_id
1 'polypeptide(L)' 'AEGYGTRRYQVMHNDFVIVGPAEDIAQIGGKKDVVAALKKIALSQAEFVSRGDNSGTHVKEMSLWKMAKIKSRASW' A
#
# COMPACT_ATOMS: atom_id res chain seq x y z
N ALA A 1 4.19 3.87 28.45
CA ALA A 1 5.02 4.78 27.64
C ALA A 1 6.12 5.30 28.55
N GLU A 2 7.38 5.19 28.14
CA GLU A 2 8.56 5.46 28.98
C GLU A 2 8.88 6.97 29.13
N GLY A 3 8.00 7.87 28.67
CA GLY A 3 8.09 9.30 28.96
C GLY A 3 9.05 10.12 28.09
N TYR A 4 9.61 9.56 27.01
CA TYR A 4 10.60 10.25 26.14
C TYR A 4 10.07 11.47 25.37
N GLY A 5 8.79 11.83 25.47
CA GLY A 5 8.20 12.96 24.76
C GLY A 5 7.07 13.60 25.55
N THR A 6 7.04 14.92 25.59
CA THR A 6 6.05 15.70 26.37
C THR A 6 4.73 15.86 25.62
N ARG A 7 4.77 16.15 24.31
CA ARG A 7 3.60 16.32 23.42
C ARG A 7 3.97 16.01 21.97
N ARG A 8 3.01 15.50 21.19
CA ARG A 8 3.14 15.24 19.74
C ARG A 8 2.38 16.30 18.95
N TYR A 9 3.06 16.95 18.01
CA TYR A 9 2.45 17.88 17.05
C TYR A 9 2.57 17.31 15.64
N GLN A 10 1.49 17.41 14.87
CA GLN A 10 1.50 17.01 13.47
C GLN A 10 2.15 18.12 12.63
N VAL A 11 3.07 17.74 11.75
CA VAL A 11 3.81 18.69 10.89
C VAL A 11 3.49 18.47 9.42
N MET A 12 3.28 17.21 9.00
CA MET A 12 2.96 16.84 7.62
C MET A 12 2.23 15.50 7.57
N HIS A 13 1.55 15.25 6.45
CA HIS A 13 0.97 13.95 6.10
C HIS A 13 1.40 13.57 4.68
N ASN A 14 1.39 12.28 4.39
CA ASN A 14 1.72 11.74 3.09
C ASN A 14 0.46 11.22 2.41
N ASP A 15 0.34 11.52 1.13
CA ASP A 15 -0.60 10.85 0.24
C ASP A 15 0.11 9.76 -0.54
N PHE A 16 -0.58 8.64 -0.74
CA PHE A 16 -0.08 7.49 -1.50
C PHE A 16 -1.01 7.23 -2.68
N VAL A 17 -0.43 6.94 -3.83
CA VAL A 17 -1.14 6.60 -5.06
C VAL A 17 -0.66 5.24 -5.59
N ILE A 18 -1.57 4.48 -6.19
CA ILE A 18 -1.22 3.29 -6.98
C ILE A 18 -1.13 3.75 -8.43
N VAL A 19 -0.02 3.43 -9.08
CA VAL A 19 0.23 3.73 -10.49
C VAL A 19 0.48 2.43 -11.25
N GLY A 20 0.13 2.41 -12.53
CA GLY A 20 0.27 1.24 -13.39
C GLY A 20 0.11 1.61 -14.87
N PRO A 21 0.19 0.62 -15.77
CA PRO A 21 0.02 0.81 -17.21
C PRO A 21 -1.36 1.38 -17.57
N ALA A 22 -1.45 2.06 -18.72
CA ALA A 22 -2.69 2.69 -19.19
C ALA A 22 -3.79 1.67 -19.51
N GLU A 23 -3.40 0.44 -19.85
CA GLU A 23 -4.28 -0.68 -20.17
C GLU A 23 -5.10 -1.16 -18.96
N ASP A 24 -4.63 -0.87 -17.73
CA ASP A 24 -5.30 -1.22 -16.46
C ASP A 24 -5.86 -2.65 -16.41
N ILE A 25 -4.97 -3.64 -16.56
CA ILE A 25 -5.32 -5.07 -16.55
C ILE A 25 -6.10 -5.46 -15.28
N ALA A 26 -5.81 -4.82 -14.14
CA ALA A 26 -6.47 -5.06 -12.85
C ALA A 26 -7.81 -4.32 -12.70
N GLN A 27 -8.15 -3.41 -13.62
CA GLN A 27 -9.38 -2.61 -13.63
C GLN A 27 -9.62 -1.87 -12.30
N ILE A 28 -8.59 -1.14 -11.85
CA ILE A 28 -8.57 -0.37 -10.60
C ILE A 28 -8.59 1.15 -10.80
N GLY A 29 -8.48 1.63 -12.04
CA GLY A 29 -8.54 3.05 -12.38
C GLY A 29 -9.76 3.76 -11.79
N GLY A 30 -9.54 4.94 -11.21
CA GLY A 30 -10.60 5.77 -10.61
C GLY A 30 -11.17 5.25 -9.27
N LYS A 31 -10.65 4.14 -8.73
CA LYS A 31 -11.08 3.65 -7.41
C LYS A 31 -10.49 4.50 -6.28
N LYS A 32 -11.32 4.73 -5.25
CA LYS A 32 -10.93 5.44 -4.02
C LYS A 32 -10.71 4.51 -2.83
N ASP A 33 -11.07 3.23 -2.97
CA ASP A 33 -10.83 2.20 -1.96
C ASP A 33 -9.58 1.40 -2.33
N VAL A 34 -8.48 1.71 -1.63
CA VAL A 34 -7.19 1.05 -1.81
C VAL A 34 -7.24 -0.44 -1.46
N VAL A 35 -8.04 -0.84 -0.48
CA VAL A 35 -8.13 -2.23 -0.05
C VAL A 35 -8.83 -3.06 -1.12
N ALA A 36 -9.92 -2.54 -1.70
CA ALA A 36 -10.58 -3.17 -2.84
C ALA A 36 -9.68 -3.23 -4.09
N ALA A 37 -8.90 -2.17 -4.35
CA ALA A 37 -7.95 -2.15 -5.46
C ALA A 37 -6.85 -3.21 -5.31
N LEU A 38 -6.24 -3.32 -4.13
CA LEU A 38 -5.21 -4.35 -3.85
C LEU A 38 -5.77 -5.77 -3.97
N LYS A 39 -7.01 -6.01 -3.54
CA LYS A 39 -7.69 -7.29 -3.77
C LYS A 39 -7.86 -7.60 -5.24
N LYS A 40 -8.24 -6.62 -6.05
CA LYS A 40 -8.36 -6.80 -7.50
C LYS A 40 -7.02 -7.08 -8.17
N ILE A 41 -5.96 -6.35 -7.81
CA ILE A 41 -4.60 -6.62 -8.30
C ILE A 41 -4.23 -8.09 -8.05
N ALA A 42 -4.38 -8.55 -6.81
CA ALA A 42 -4.06 -9.93 -6.44
C ALA A 42 -4.92 -10.98 -7.17
N LEU A 43 -6.22 -10.72 -7.36
CA LEU A 43 -7.14 -11.62 -8.09
C LEU A 43 -6.83 -11.67 -9.59
N SER A 44 -6.50 -10.53 -10.20
CA SER A 44 -6.10 -10.45 -11.61
C SER A 44 -4.72 -11.03 -11.89
N GLN A 45 -3.94 -11.32 -10.83
CA GLN A 45 -2.54 -11.73 -10.92
C GLN A 45 -1.66 -10.71 -11.66
N ALA A 46 -2.09 -9.45 -11.74
CA ALA A 46 -1.28 -8.37 -12.27
C ALA A 46 0.02 -8.24 -11.47
N GLU A 47 1.10 -7.90 -12.15
CA GLU A 47 2.37 -7.64 -11.50
C GLU A 47 2.26 -6.45 -10.54
N PHE A 48 2.87 -6.61 -9.38
CA PHE A 48 2.96 -5.57 -8.37
C PHE A 48 4.41 -5.49 -7.89
N VAL A 49 4.96 -4.28 -7.88
CA VAL A 49 6.35 -4.05 -7.48
C VAL A 49 6.36 -3.41 -6.10
N SER A 50 6.88 -4.16 -5.12
CA SER A 50 7.13 -3.65 -3.77
C SER A 50 8.38 -2.79 -3.73
N ARG A 51 8.44 -1.86 -2.77
CA ARG A 51 9.68 -1.14 -2.48
C ARG A 51 10.75 -2.04 -1.86
N GLY A 52 10.35 -3.03 -1.07
CA GLY A 52 11.24 -4.07 -0.52
C GLY A 52 12.42 -3.59 0.35
N ASP A 53 12.47 -2.32 0.75
CA ASP A 53 13.66 -1.66 1.29
C ASP A 53 13.52 -1.21 2.76
N ASN A 54 12.47 -1.64 3.45
CA ASN A 54 12.12 -1.24 4.83
C ASN A 54 11.92 0.27 5.04
N SER A 55 11.74 1.05 3.97
CA SER A 55 11.36 2.46 4.07
C SER A 55 9.95 2.65 4.64
N GLY A 56 9.60 3.88 5.02
CA GLY A 56 8.24 4.22 5.42
C GLY A 56 7.19 3.89 4.36
N THR A 57 7.54 3.98 3.07
CA THR A 57 6.67 3.56 1.96
C THR A 57 6.46 2.05 1.97
N HIS A 58 7.52 1.26 2.13
CA HIS A 58 7.42 -0.20 2.25
C HIS A 58 6.57 -0.62 3.47
N VAL A 59 6.77 0.01 4.62
CA VAL A 59 5.96 -0.26 5.82
C VAL A 59 4.49 0.08 5.59
N LYS A 60 4.19 1.20 4.92
CA LYS A 60 2.82 1.57 4.57
C LYS A 60 2.19 0.57 3.60
N GLU A 61 2.91 0.17 2.56
CA GLU A 61 2.48 -0.85 1.61
C GLU A 61 2.11 -2.18 2.30
N MET A 62 3.01 -2.71 3.15
CA MET A 62 2.77 -3.94 3.91
C MET A 62 1.53 -3.82 4.82
N SER A 63 1.31 -2.66 5.42
CA SER A 63 0.11 -2.40 6.24
C SER A 63 -1.18 -2.49 5.43
N LEU A 64 -1.17 -2.00 4.18
CA LEU A 64 -2.33 -2.03 3.28
C LEU A 64 -2.62 -3.45 2.79
N TRP A 65 -1.59 -4.22 2.45
CA TRP A 65 -1.75 -5.64 2.12
C TRP A 65 -2.32 -6.46 3.27
N LYS A 66 -1.86 -6.19 4.50
CA LYS A 66 -2.42 -6.81 5.71
C LYS A 66 -3.90 -6.45 5.90
N MET A 67 -4.29 -5.20 5.67
CA MET A 67 -5.70 -4.78 5.72
C MET A 67 -6.55 -5.45 4.64
N ALA A 68 -5.98 -5.69 3.46
CA ALA A 68 -6.61 -6.47 2.41
C ALA A 68 -6.78 -7.96 2.75
N LYS A 69 -6.12 -8.43 3.82
CA LYS A 69 -6.05 -9.83 4.24
C LYS A 69 -5.50 -10.73 3.13
N ILE A 70 -4.59 -10.18 2.33
CA ILE A 70 -3.88 -10.89 1.28
C ILE A 70 -2.43 -11.01 1.71
N LYS A 71 -1.92 -12.24 1.72
CA LYS A 71 -0.49 -12.47 1.89
C LYS A 71 0.18 -12.08 0.58
N SER A 72 1.13 -11.15 0.61
CA SER A 72 1.95 -10.85 -0.57
C SER A 72 2.55 -12.18 -1.07
N ARG A 73 2.57 -12.38 -2.38
CA ARG A 73 3.32 -13.52 -2.93
C ARG A 73 4.78 -13.29 -2.62
N ALA A 74 5.53 -14.36 -2.39
CA ALA A 74 6.98 -14.29 -2.17
C ALA A 74 7.76 -13.66 -3.36
N SER A 75 7.09 -13.40 -4.49
CA SER A 75 7.61 -12.69 -5.65
C SER A 75 7.49 -11.16 -5.56
N TRP A 76 6.84 -10.60 -4.53
CA TRP A 76 6.69 -9.16 -4.29
C TRP A 76 7.06 -8.80 -2.85
#